data_AF-A0AAV7QF11-F1
#
_entry.id   AF-A0AAV7QF11-F1
#
_cell.length_a   1.000
_cell.length_b   1.000
_cell.length_c   1.000
_cell.angle_alpha   90.00
_cell.angle_beta   90.00
_cell.angle_gamma   90.00
#
_symmetry.space_group_name_H-M   'P 1'
#
loop_
_entity.id
_entity.type
_entity.pdbx_description
1 polymer ?
#
loop_
_entity_poly.entity_id
_entity_poly.type
_entity_poly.pdbx_seq_one_letter_code
_entity_poly.pdbx_strand_id
1 'polypeptide(L)'
;MKRNLVFQAGHIMILPDYTRLVQTKSKSYDQVKLKLQAMHISFVLLYPTRLCIIHDAKTVFFDMPKEAWTWLTEQRALMTDQPLSWQSTTPPKGKGHGLEMAKEK
;
A
#
# COMPACT_ATOMS: atom_id res chain seq x y z
N MET A 1 -9.23 8.99 -36.72
CA MET A 1 -10.26 8.02 -37.16
C MET A 1 -9.91 6.63 -36.61
N LYS A 2 -10.66 6.10 -35.64
CA LYS A 2 -10.52 4.69 -35.21
C LYS A 2 -11.11 3.81 -36.31
N ARG A 3 -10.30 2.96 -36.93
CA ARG A 3 -10.76 2.00 -37.94
C ARG A 3 -11.40 0.81 -37.21
N ASN A 4 -12.72 0.69 -37.28
CA ASN A 4 -13.43 -0.47 -36.74
C ASN A 4 -13.20 -1.65 -37.69
N LEU A 5 -12.36 -2.60 -37.29
CA LEU A 5 -12.22 -3.88 -37.99
C LEU A 5 -13.35 -4.81 -37.55
N VAL A 6 -14.10 -5.32 -38.53
CA VAL A 6 -15.22 -6.26 -38.31
C VAL A 6 -15.05 -7.43 -39.27
N PHE A 7 -15.17 -8.66 -38.78
CA PHE A 7 -15.19 -9.89 -39.59
C PHE A 7 -16.30 -10.80 -39.09
N GLN A 8 -17.16 -11.31 -39.99
CA GLN A 8 -18.30 -12.18 -39.64
C GLN A 8 -19.18 -11.61 -38.50
N ALA A 9 -19.52 -10.31 -38.57
CA ALA A 9 -20.27 -9.57 -37.54
C ALA A 9 -19.57 -9.46 -36.15
N GLY A 10 -18.35 -9.96 -35.99
CA GLY A 10 -17.52 -9.79 -34.80
C GLY A 10 -16.54 -8.63 -34.95
N HIS A 11 -16.42 -7.80 -33.91
CA HIS A 11 -15.40 -6.76 -33.85
C HIS A 11 -14.02 -7.39 -33.60
N ILE A 12 -13.07 -7.16 -34.51
CA ILE A 12 -11.68 -7.61 -34.36
C ILE A 12 -10.84 -6.45 -33.82
N MET A 13 -10.13 -6.71 -32.73
CA MET A 13 -9.11 -5.82 -32.19
C MET A 13 -7.73 -6.35 -32.55
N ILE A 14 -7.00 -5.64 -33.41
CA ILE A 14 -5.61 -5.94 -33.72
C ILE A 14 -4.73 -5.17 -32.74
N LEU A 15 -4.00 -5.89 -31.89
CA LEU A 15 -3.02 -5.31 -30.98
C LEU A 15 -1.61 -5.70 -31.47
N PRO A 16 -0.64 -4.78 -31.44
CA PRO A 16 0.76 -5.15 -31.70
C PRO A 16 1.25 -6.10 -30.61
N ASP A 17 2.13 -7.05 -30.96
CA ASP A 17 2.66 -8.08 -30.04
C ASP A 17 3.25 -7.52 -28.74
N TYR A 18 3.83 -6.31 -28.82
CA TYR A 18 4.33 -5.56 -27.68
C TYR A 18 3.28 -5.36 -26.57
N THR A 19 2.01 -5.23 -26.94
CA THR A 19 0.89 -5.06 -25.99
C THR A 19 0.74 -6.27 -25.07
N ARG A 20 0.92 -7.49 -25.60
CA ARG A 20 0.80 -8.72 -24.81
C ARG A 20 1.96 -8.84 -23.82
N LEU A 21 3.17 -8.52 -24.24
CA LEU A 21 4.35 -8.51 -23.36
C LEU A 21 4.21 -7.47 -22.23
N VAL A 22 3.73 -6.27 -22.56
CA VAL A 22 3.45 -5.22 -21.58
C VAL A 22 2.35 -5.63 -20.60
N GLN A 23 1.28 -6.27 -21.07
CA GLN A 23 0.22 -6.79 -20.20
C GLN A 23 0.74 -7.86 -19.24
N THR A 24 1.51 -8.83 -19.74
CA THR A 24 2.12 -9.88 -18.90
C THR A 24 3.04 -9.27 -17.85
N LYS A 25 3.92 -8.34 -18.23
CA LYS A 25 4.78 -7.64 -17.28
C LYS A 25 3.95 -6.80 -16.28
N SER A 26 2.89 -6.14 -16.71
CA SER A 26 2.02 -5.35 -15.83
C SER A 26 1.32 -6.20 -14.77
N LYS A 27 0.89 -7.42 -15.16
CA LYS A 27 0.32 -8.41 -14.24
C LYS A 27 1.33 -8.91 -13.20
N SER A 28 2.61 -8.95 -13.53
CA SER A 28 3.65 -9.36 -12.57
C SER A 28 3.76 -8.45 -11.34
N TYR A 29 3.23 -7.22 -11.43
CA TYR A 29 3.16 -6.28 -10.30
C TYR A 29 1.90 -6.42 -9.44
N ASP A 30 0.92 -7.28 -9.78
CA ASP A 30 -0.38 -7.28 -9.11
C ASP A 30 -0.28 -7.62 -7.61
N GLN A 31 0.61 -8.54 -7.24
CA GLN A 31 0.88 -8.84 -5.82
C GLN A 31 1.48 -7.65 -5.08
N VAL A 32 2.39 -6.91 -5.72
CA VAL A 32 3.02 -5.69 -5.16
C VAL A 32 1.97 -4.59 -4.97
N LYS A 33 1.08 -4.39 -5.97
CA LYS A 33 -0.01 -3.40 -5.91
C LYS A 33 -0.98 -3.71 -4.77
N LEU A 34 -1.41 -4.97 -4.64
CA LEU A 34 -2.30 -5.39 -3.53
C LEU A 34 -1.66 -5.10 -2.17
N LYS A 35 -0.35 -5.34 -2.05
CA LYS A 35 0.39 -5.05 -0.82
C LYS A 35 0.48 -3.54 -0.53
N LEU A 36 0.76 -2.73 -1.55
CA LEU A 36 0.80 -1.27 -1.43
C LEU A 36 -0.57 -0.70 -1.03
N GLN A 37 -1.66 -1.21 -1.62
CA GLN A 37 -3.03 -0.84 -1.25
C GLN A 37 -3.32 -1.17 0.21
N ALA A 38 -2.94 -2.37 0.67
CA ALA A 38 -3.12 -2.78 2.06
C ALA A 38 -2.30 -1.93 3.06
N MET A 39 -1.21 -1.30 2.61
CA MET A 39 -0.38 -0.40 3.42
C MET A 39 -0.76 1.08 3.25
N HIS A 40 -1.82 1.39 2.51
CA HIS A 40 -2.25 2.76 2.19
C HIS A 40 -1.15 3.62 1.52
N ILE A 41 -0.24 2.99 0.77
CA ILE A 41 0.85 3.67 0.07
C ILE A 41 0.38 4.04 -1.34
N SER A 42 0.66 5.28 -1.75
CA SER A 42 0.32 5.76 -3.09
C SER A 42 1.29 5.19 -4.13
N PHE A 43 0.77 4.73 -5.27
CA PHE A 43 1.60 4.20 -6.35
C PHE A 43 0.99 4.46 -7.73
N VAL A 44 1.84 4.46 -8.76
CA VAL A 44 1.47 4.61 -10.16
C VAL A 44 2.27 3.61 -10.99
N LEU A 45 1.60 2.87 -11.89
CA LEU A 45 2.29 2.05 -12.88
C LEU A 45 2.43 2.84 -14.19
N LEU A 46 3.66 3.22 -14.52
CA LEU A 46 4.00 3.97 -15.73
C LEU A 46 4.22 3.03 -16.92
N TYR A 47 3.82 3.47 -18.10
CA TYR A 47 4.10 2.77 -19.36
C TYR A 47 5.62 2.81 -19.66
N PRO A 48 6.22 1.71 -20.17
CA PRO A 48 5.59 0.43 -20.48
C PRO A 48 5.32 -0.44 -19.25
N THR A 49 6.23 -0.53 -18.27
CA THR A 49 6.01 -1.27 -17.00
C THR A 49 7.01 -0.83 -15.93
N ARG A 50 6.90 0.41 -15.45
CA ARG A 50 7.74 0.93 -14.35
C ARG A 50 6.85 1.31 -13.18
N LEU A 51 7.07 0.70 -12.02
CA LEU A 51 6.29 1.02 -10.82
C LEU A 51 6.90 2.22 -10.11
N CYS A 52 6.08 3.23 -9.87
CA CYS A 52 6.40 4.40 -9.07
C CYS A 52 5.67 4.30 -7.73
N ILE A 53 6.40 4.40 -6.63
CA ILE A 53 5.86 4.38 -5.27
C ILE A 53 6.13 5.74 -4.63
N ILE A 54 5.10 6.34 -4.05
CA ILE A 54 5.13 7.64 -3.39
C ILE A 54 4.90 7.42 -1.89
N HIS A 55 5.94 7.61 -1.09
CA HIS A 55 5.92 7.35 0.35
C HIS A 55 6.79 8.39 1.10
N ASP A 56 6.28 9.00 2.16
CA ASP A 56 6.98 10.00 3.00
C ASP A 56 7.77 11.06 2.22
N ALA A 57 7.09 11.72 1.28
CA ALA A 57 7.65 12.74 0.38
C ALA A 57 8.79 12.25 -0.54
N LYS A 58 9.07 10.94 -0.57
CA LYS A 58 10.02 10.31 -1.49
C LYS A 58 9.26 9.57 -2.58
N THR A 59 9.83 9.63 -3.78
CA THR A 59 9.33 8.89 -4.94
C THR A 59 10.40 7.90 -5.35
N VAL A 60 10.05 6.62 -5.42
CA VAL A 60 10.96 5.54 -5.78
C VAL A 60 10.42 4.80 -7.00
N PHE A 61 11.31 4.49 -7.94
CA PHE A 61 10.97 3.83 -9.20
C PHE A 61 11.56 2.43 -9.25
N PHE A 62 10.79 1.48 -9.76
CA PHE A 62 11.17 0.08 -9.87
C PHE A 62 10.87 -0.47 -11.26
N ASP A 63 11.89 -1.03 -11.90
CA ASP A 63 11.79 -1.69 -13.20
C ASP A 63 11.48 -3.18 -13.06
N MET A 64 11.64 -3.74 -11.85
CA MET A 64 11.29 -5.12 -11.55
C MET A 64 10.35 -5.21 -10.34
N PRO A 65 9.35 -6.12 -10.36
CA PRO A 65 8.45 -6.34 -9.22
C PRO A 65 9.19 -6.86 -7.99
N LYS A 66 10.28 -7.62 -8.19
CA LYS A 66 11.11 -8.16 -7.10
C LYS A 66 11.77 -7.05 -6.27
N GLU A 67 12.29 -6.02 -6.92
CA GLU A 67 12.92 -4.87 -6.23
C GLU A 67 11.90 -4.11 -5.38
N ALA A 68 10.71 -3.87 -5.93
CA ALA A 68 9.62 -3.23 -5.21
C ALA A 68 9.18 -4.07 -3.99
N TRP A 69 9.17 -5.40 -4.10
CA TRP A 69 8.82 -6.29 -3.00
C TRP A 69 9.87 -6.30 -1.88
N THR A 70 11.16 -6.30 -2.24
CA THR A 70 12.25 -6.16 -1.27
C THR A 70 12.11 -4.83 -0.53
N TRP A 71 11.92 -3.73 -1.26
CA TRP A 71 11.73 -2.40 -0.67
C TRP A 71 10.53 -2.37 0.30
N LEU A 72 9.39 -2.96 -0.08
CA LEU A 72 8.21 -3.08 0.79
C LEU A 72 8.50 -3.83 2.10
N THR A 73 9.30 -4.90 2.01
CA THR A 73 9.68 -5.71 3.17
C THR A 73 10.56 -4.90 4.13
N GLU A 74 11.49 -4.11 3.59
CA GLU A 74 12.35 -3.20 4.35
C GLU A 74 11.54 -2.07 5.01
N GLN A 75 10.61 -1.43 4.29
CA GLN A 75 9.76 -0.38 4.88
C GLN A 75 8.92 -0.90 6.04
N ARG A 76 8.38 -2.13 5.92
CA ARG A 76 7.64 -2.75 7.03
C ARG A 76 8.53 -3.02 8.24
N ALA A 77 9.78 -3.45 8.03
CA ALA A 77 10.72 -3.65 9.13
C ALA A 77 11.01 -2.33 9.86
N LEU A 78 11.20 -1.24 9.12
CA LEU A 78 11.41 0.10 9.70
C LEU A 78 10.17 0.62 10.46
N MET A 79 8.96 0.33 9.98
CA MET A 79 7.71 0.71 10.66
C MET A 79 7.42 -0.13 11.92
N THR A 80 7.96 -1.35 12.02
CA THR A 80 7.72 -2.25 13.17
C THR A 80 8.62 -1.91 14.37
N ASP A 81 9.66 -1.11 14.17
CA ASP A 81 10.64 -0.74 15.21
C ASP A 81 10.26 0.54 15.98
N GLN A 82 9.02 1.02 15.88
CA GLN A 82 8.55 2.11 16.75
C GLN A 82 7.95 1.51 18.03
N PRO A 83 8.68 1.47 19.17
CA PRO A 83 8.04 1.11 20.43
C PRO A 83 6.94 2.13 20.71
N LEU A 84 5.73 1.63 21.00
CA LEU A 84 4.68 2.45 21.59
C LEU A 84 5.23 3.03 22.89
N SER A 85 5.73 4.26 22.84
CA SER A 85 5.96 5.07 24.02
C SER A 85 4.58 5.49 24.56
N TRP A 86 3.90 4.56 25.23
CA TRP A 86 2.86 4.94 26.18
C TRP A 86 3.57 5.70 27.29
N GLN A 87 3.53 7.02 27.18
CA GLN A 87 3.91 7.90 28.26
C GLN A 87 3.08 7.49 29.48
N SER A 88 3.78 6.98 30.49
CA SER A 88 3.22 6.68 31.79
C SER A 88 2.93 8.02 32.48
N THR A 89 1.77 8.62 32.20
CA THR A 89 1.27 9.69 33.06
C THR A 89 0.66 9.02 34.29
N THR A 90 1.52 8.72 35.26
CA THR A 90 1.11 8.40 36.63
C THR A 90 0.19 9.51 37.16
N PRO A 91 -1.00 9.20 37.70
CA PRO A 91 -1.79 10.20 38.42
C PRO A 91 -1.07 10.60 39.73
N PRO A 92 -1.06 11.89 40.10
CA PRO A 92 -0.45 12.34 41.33
C PRO A 92 -1.19 11.79 42.56
N LYS A 93 -0.39 11.29 43.49
CA LYS A 93 -0.74 10.70 44.78
C LYS A 93 -1.36 11.76 45.71
N GLY A 94 -2.69 11.84 45.75
CA GLY A 94 -3.44 12.60 46.75
C GLY A 94 -3.87 11.71 47.93
N LYS A 95 -3.29 11.94 49.11
CA LYS A 95 -3.70 11.37 50.40
C LYS A 95 -4.97 12.08 50.94
N GLY A 96 -5.88 11.31 51.55
CA GLY A 96 -6.93 11.77 52.46
C GLY A 96 -7.98 10.66 52.65
N HIS A 97 -7.82 9.73 53.60
CA HIS A 97 -8.37 9.71 54.97
C HIS A 97 -9.91 9.88 55.08
N GLY A 98 -10.56 8.85 55.66
CA GLY A 98 -11.99 8.78 56.07
C GLY A 98 -12.77 7.79 55.20
N LEU A 99 -12.91 6.49 55.52
CA LEU A 99 -13.71 5.90 56.60
C LEU A 99 -14.95 6.74 56.96
N GLU A 100 -16.13 6.37 56.46
CA GLU A 100 -17.28 5.99 57.30
C GLU A 100 -18.42 5.45 56.44
N MET A 101 -19.00 4.34 56.88
CA MET A 101 -20.24 3.78 56.35
C MET A 101 -21.41 4.60 56.87
N ALA A 102 -22.38 4.95 56.02
CA ALA A 102 -23.72 5.26 56.51
C ALA A 102 -24.77 4.74 55.52
N LYS A 103 -25.76 4.11 56.12
CA LYS A 103 -26.85 3.30 55.60
C LYS A 103 -28.13 4.10 55.83
N GLU A 104 -28.89 4.42 54.80
CA GLU A 104 -30.32 4.79 54.85
C GLU A 104 -30.79 4.87 53.38
N LYS A 105 -31.89 4.28 52.92
CA LYS A 105 -33.19 4.02 53.54
C LYS A 105 -33.90 2.89 52.79
#